data_AF-A0A7J5YBH6-F1
#
_entry.id   AF-A0A7J5YBH6-F1
#
_cell.length_a   1.000
_cell.length_b   1.000
_cell.length_c   1.000
_cell.angle_alpha   90.00
_cell.angle_beta   90.00
_cell.angle_gamma   90.00
#
_symmetry.space_group_name_H-M   'P 1'
#
loop_
_entity.id
_entity.type
_entity.pdbx_description
1 polymer ?
#
loop_
_entity_poly.entity_id
_entity_poly.type
_entity_poly.pdbx_seq_one_letter_code
_entity_poly.pdbx_strand_id
1 'polypeptide(L)'
;MKNLKKPNNNAKNGKFKPGSKKRENKCIVSFDANDRQDYLTGFHKRKVERRKVAVAEIKKKIKEEQIRVREEECEEDDLEDVITATTESVQYDHPNHTVTVTTISDLDLSGAHLLGPAETEGDEEGKEEGKEGGKEGGKEEGKDEEEELREERRPMPRKSGNPIMNKKIRSLNKSLTTFTAKKQKRKSRATEKKRLVGG
;
A
#
# COMPACT_ATOMS: atom_id res chain seq x y z
N MET A 1 51.17 37.84 29.74
CA MET A 1 49.74 37.72 29.35
C MET A 1 49.43 38.87 28.40
N LYS A 2 49.19 38.59 27.11
CA LYS A 2 48.93 39.63 26.09
C LYS A 2 47.48 39.51 25.64
N ASN A 3 46.65 40.47 26.04
CA ASN A 3 45.22 40.51 25.75
C ASN A 3 45.00 41.00 24.30
N LEU A 4 44.57 40.12 23.40
CA LEU A 4 44.17 40.52 22.05
C LEU A 4 42.75 41.09 22.09
N LYS A 5 42.64 42.41 22.01
CA LYS A 5 41.39 43.14 21.76
C LYS A 5 40.80 42.71 20.42
N LYS A 6 39.56 42.21 20.43
CA LYS A 6 38.77 41.93 19.23
C LYS A 6 38.47 43.23 18.47
N PRO A 7 38.64 43.31 17.14
CA PRO A 7 38.15 44.47 16.40
C PRO A 7 36.61 44.42 16.32
N ASN A 8 36.01 45.51 16.78
CA ASN A 8 34.59 45.75 16.82
C ASN A 8 34.07 45.99 15.38
N ASN A 9 33.26 45.08 14.84
CA ASN A 9 32.61 45.24 13.53
C ASN A 9 31.43 46.22 13.65
N ASN A 10 31.73 47.50 13.80
CA ASN A 10 30.75 48.56 13.68
C ASN A 10 30.60 48.87 12.19
N ALA A 11 29.59 48.28 11.55
CA ALA A 11 29.27 48.51 10.15
C ALA A 11 28.97 50.01 9.94
N LYS A 12 29.94 50.72 9.35
CA LYS A 12 29.73 52.11 8.93
C LYS A 12 28.65 52.09 7.85
N ASN A 13 27.49 52.67 8.16
CA ASN A 13 26.44 52.97 7.19
C ASN A 13 26.98 54.01 6.19
N GLY A 14 27.70 53.54 5.18
CA GLY A 14 28.10 54.35 4.04
C GLY A 14 26.87 54.80 3.27
N LYS A 15 26.72 56.11 3.05
CA LYS A 15 25.69 56.68 2.19
C LYS A 15 25.89 56.15 0.77
N PHE A 16 25.15 55.11 0.38
CA PHE A 16 25.17 54.58 -0.98
C PHE A 16 24.66 55.66 -1.94
N LYS A 17 25.34 55.85 -3.08
CA LYS A 17 24.92 56.82 -4.10
C LYS A 17 23.52 56.43 -4.61
N PRO A 18 22.56 57.37 -4.77
CA PRO A 18 21.26 57.06 -5.33
C PRO A 18 21.46 56.53 -6.76
N GLY A 19 21.22 55.23 -6.96
CA GLY A 19 21.51 54.52 -8.22
C GLY A 19 22.33 53.24 -8.05
N SER A 20 23.05 53.05 -6.94
CA SER A 20 23.67 51.75 -6.63
C SER A 20 22.65 50.82 -5.97
N LYS A 21 21.64 50.38 -6.74
CA LYS A 21 20.82 49.22 -6.33
C LYS A 21 21.81 48.09 -6.03
N LYS A 22 21.71 47.50 -4.84
CA LYS A 22 22.43 46.28 -4.48
C LYS A 22 22.03 45.22 -5.50
N ARG A 23 22.81 45.07 -6.57
CA ARG A 23 22.62 44.00 -7.53
C ARG A 23 22.89 42.73 -6.73
N GLU A 24 21.85 41.94 -6.49
CA GLU A 24 22.02 40.62 -5.91
C GLU A 24 23.09 39.90 -6.74
N ASN A 25 24.06 39.33 -6.03
CA ASN A 25 25.16 38.62 -6.67
C ASN A 25 24.56 37.54 -7.59
N LYS A 26 25.15 37.34 -8.77
CA LYS A 26 24.69 36.33 -9.72
C LYS A 26 24.57 34.97 -9.00
N CYS A 27 23.43 34.29 -9.16
CA CYS A 27 23.26 32.93 -8.66
C CYS A 27 24.23 32.02 -9.42
N ILE A 28 25.28 31.54 -8.75
CA ILE A 28 26.23 30.59 -9.32
C ILE A 28 25.67 29.20 -9.03
N VAL A 29 25.18 28.52 -10.07
CA VAL A 29 24.80 27.12 -10.00
C VAL A 29 26.06 26.28 -10.17
N SER A 30 26.65 25.83 -9.07
CA SER A 30 27.74 24.87 -9.07
C SER A 30 27.20 23.44 -8.97
N PHE A 31 27.75 22.52 -9.76
CA PHE A 31 27.45 21.11 -9.62
C PHE A 31 28.53 20.46 -8.76
N ASP A 32 28.16 19.94 -7.60
CA ASP A 32 29.06 19.12 -6.80
C ASP A 32 29.25 17.76 -7.48
N ALA A 33 30.51 17.35 -7.62
CA ALA A 33 30.85 16.11 -8.31
C ALA A 33 30.33 14.87 -7.56
N ASN A 34 30.30 14.93 -6.24
CA ASN A 34 29.80 13.86 -5.36
C ASN A 34 28.29 13.71 -5.49
N ASP A 35 27.54 14.82 -5.40
CA ASP A 35 26.09 14.83 -5.60
C ASP A 35 25.72 14.34 -7.01
N ARG A 36 26.51 14.71 -8.01
CA ARG A 36 26.35 14.21 -9.38
C ARG A 36 26.58 12.70 -9.45
N GLN A 37 27.59 12.18 -8.75
CA GLN A 37 27.89 10.75 -8.71
C GLN A 37 26.80 9.96 -7.99
N ASP A 38 26.30 10.46 -6.85
CA ASP A 38 25.17 9.87 -6.13
C ASP A 38 23.87 9.97 -6.94
N TYR A 39 23.66 11.06 -7.66
CA TYR A 39 22.55 11.16 -8.58
C TYR A 39 22.65 10.12 -9.70
N LEU A 40 23.81 9.94 -10.33
CA LEU A 40 24.00 9.00 -11.43
C LEU A 40 24.03 7.52 -11.01
N THR A 41 24.46 7.20 -9.79
CA THR A 41 24.59 5.80 -9.33
C THR A 41 23.47 5.40 -8.38
N GLY A 42 22.85 6.36 -7.68
CA GLY A 42 21.83 6.15 -6.66
C GLY A 42 20.42 5.87 -7.18
N PHE A 43 20.25 5.47 -8.44
CA PHE A 43 18.93 5.14 -9.00
C PHE A 43 18.19 4.05 -8.23
N HIS A 44 18.92 3.02 -7.76
CA HIS A 44 18.33 1.96 -6.95
C HIS A 44 17.88 2.51 -5.59
N LYS A 45 18.72 3.31 -4.92
CA LYS A 45 18.39 3.99 -3.67
C LYS A 45 17.09 4.81 -3.80
N ARG A 46 17.02 5.72 -4.78
CA ARG A 46 15.82 6.53 -5.05
C ARG A 46 14.59 5.71 -5.45
N LYS A 47 14.78 4.57 -6.11
CA LYS A 47 13.65 3.67 -6.45
C LYS A 47 13.12 2.99 -5.20
N VAL A 48 13.99 2.53 -4.32
CA VAL A 48 13.62 1.94 -3.04
C VAL A 48 12.96 2.97 -2.14
N GLU A 49 13.53 4.17 -2.01
CA GLU A 49 12.94 5.27 -1.23
C GLU A 49 11.53 5.61 -1.69
N ARG A 50 11.33 5.81 -3.01
CA ARG A 50 9.98 6.05 -3.54
C ARG A 50 8.99 4.94 -3.22
N ARG A 51 9.43 3.67 -3.30
CA ARG A 51 8.59 2.52 -2.91
C ARG A 51 8.27 2.54 -1.42
N LYS A 52 9.26 2.81 -0.57
CA LYS A 52 9.08 2.90 0.89
C LYS A 52 8.10 4.01 1.26
N VAL A 53 8.24 5.19 0.64
CA VAL A 53 7.32 6.32 0.85
C VAL A 53 5.89 5.96 0.45
N ALA A 54 5.70 5.41 -0.76
CA ALA A 54 4.36 5.01 -1.22
C ALA A 54 3.72 3.95 -0.31
N VAL A 55 4.50 2.95 0.13
CA VAL A 55 4.01 1.91 1.05
C VAL A 55 3.67 2.49 2.42
N ALA A 56 4.49 3.40 2.96
CA ALA A 56 4.22 4.06 4.23
C ALA A 56 2.94 4.92 4.15
N GLU A 57 2.73 5.64 3.05
CA GLU A 57 1.52 6.43 2.82
C GLU A 57 0.27 5.55 2.74
N ILE A 58 0.33 4.43 2.01
CA ILE A 58 -0.78 3.47 1.92
C ILE A 58 -1.08 2.86 3.29
N LYS A 59 -0.05 2.42 4.03
CA LYS A 59 -0.23 1.86 5.38
C LYS A 59 -0.85 2.88 6.34
N LYS A 60 -0.46 4.15 6.23
CA LYS A 60 -1.03 5.24 7.05
C LYS A 60 -2.52 5.41 6.75
N LYS A 61 -2.90 5.51 5.47
CA LYS A 61 -4.31 5.62 5.05
C LYS A 61 -5.17 4.45 5.54
N ILE A 62 -4.65 3.21 5.41
CA ILE A 62 -5.38 2.03 5.90
C ILE A 62 -5.61 2.10 7.41
N LYS A 63 -4.60 2.52 8.19
CA LYS A 63 -4.76 2.65 9.65
C LYS A 63 -5.75 3.75 10.02
N GLU A 64 -5.73 4.88 9.33
CA GLU A 64 -6.66 5.98 9.56
C GLU A 64 -8.11 5.55 9.26
N GLU A 65 -8.34 4.86 8.14
CA GLU A 65 -9.67 4.30 7.82
C GLU A 65 -10.10 3.22 8.84
N GLN A 66 -9.20 2.35 9.29
CA GLN A 66 -9.52 1.35 10.31
C GLN A 66 -9.91 1.96 11.66
N ILE A 67 -9.24 3.03 12.06
CA ILE A 67 -9.56 3.75 13.30
C ILE A 67 -10.94 4.40 13.14
N ARG A 68 -11.18 5.05 11.99
CA ARG A 68 -12.47 5.68 11.70
C ARG A 68 -13.62 4.68 11.71
N VAL A 69 -13.48 3.54 11.04
CA VAL A 69 -14.50 2.48 11.05
C VAL A 69 -14.76 1.98 12.47
N ARG A 70 -13.70 1.77 13.27
CA ARG A 70 -13.88 1.34 14.67
C ARG A 70 -14.57 2.40 15.54
N GLU A 71 -14.33 3.67 15.28
CA GLU A 71 -15.01 4.77 15.97
C GLU A 71 -16.48 4.82 15.59
N GLU A 72 -16.80 4.69 14.30
CA GLU A 72 -18.18 4.60 13.80
C GLU A 72 -18.90 3.35 14.38
N GLU A 73 -18.28 2.17 14.39
CA GLU A 73 -18.83 0.94 15.01
C GLU A 73 -19.09 1.11 16.52
N CYS A 74 -18.21 1.82 17.24
CA CYS A 74 -18.37 2.02 18.69
C CYS A 74 -19.49 3.03 19.02
N GLU A 75 -19.73 4.02 18.15
CA GLU A 75 -20.86 4.95 18.28
C GLU A 75 -22.19 4.31 17.87
N GLU A 76 -22.17 3.40 16.90
CA GLU A 76 -23.33 2.58 16.53
C GLU A 76 -23.72 1.66 17.71
N ASP A 77 -22.80 0.86 18.25
CA ASP A 77 -23.09 -0.06 19.37
C ASP A 77 -23.81 0.62 20.57
N ASP A 78 -23.40 1.84 20.94
CA ASP A 78 -24.04 2.61 22.02
C ASP A 78 -25.49 3.04 21.68
N LEU A 79 -25.79 3.32 20.41
CA LEU A 79 -27.13 3.67 19.93
C LEU A 79 -28.02 2.43 19.78
N GLU A 80 -27.47 1.34 19.28
CA GLU A 80 -28.15 0.04 19.18
C GLU A 80 -28.62 -0.45 20.57
N ASP A 81 -27.78 -0.36 21.61
CA ASP A 81 -28.15 -0.73 22.98
C ASP A 81 -29.27 0.16 23.56
N VAL A 82 -29.26 1.47 23.23
CA VAL A 82 -30.33 2.40 23.65
C VAL A 82 -31.64 2.10 22.93
N ILE A 83 -31.58 1.80 21.61
CA ILE A 83 -32.77 1.49 20.82
C ILE A 83 -33.37 0.17 21.32
N THR A 84 -32.58 -0.89 21.46
CA THR A 84 -33.05 -2.20 21.94
C THR A 84 -33.59 -2.14 23.37
N ALA A 85 -32.96 -1.38 24.27
CA ALA A 85 -33.46 -1.21 25.65
C ALA A 85 -34.77 -0.43 25.74
N THR A 86 -35.05 0.46 24.79
CA THR A 86 -36.27 1.31 24.80
C THR A 86 -37.41 0.76 23.96
N THR A 87 -37.13 -0.05 22.95
CA THR A 87 -38.14 -0.58 22.02
C THR A 87 -38.47 -2.03 22.35
N GLU A 88 -39.42 -2.22 23.26
CA GLU A 88 -40.09 -3.50 23.46
C GLU A 88 -40.97 -3.82 22.25
N SER A 89 -40.97 -5.09 21.81
CA SER A 89 -41.78 -5.55 20.67
C SER A 89 -43.28 -5.35 20.94
N VAL A 90 -43.99 -4.72 20.01
CA VAL A 90 -45.42 -4.43 20.17
C VAL A 90 -46.26 -5.36 19.30
N GLN A 91 -47.20 -6.05 19.92
CA GLN A 91 -48.17 -6.90 19.20
C GLN A 91 -49.45 -6.13 18.91
N TYR A 92 -49.86 -6.13 17.64
CA TYR A 92 -51.09 -5.51 17.18
C TYR A 92 -52.07 -6.59 16.71
N ASP A 93 -53.25 -6.59 17.32
CA ASP A 93 -54.33 -7.49 16.93
C ASP A 93 -55.17 -6.87 15.81
N HIS A 94 -55.18 -7.52 14.65
CA HIS A 94 -56.00 -7.14 13.52
C HIS A 94 -57.17 -8.13 13.37
N PRO A 95 -58.29 -7.73 12.74
CA PRO A 95 -59.54 -8.52 12.74
C PRO A 95 -59.43 -9.98 12.25
N ASN A 96 -58.37 -10.32 11.49
CA ASN A 96 -58.16 -11.65 10.92
C ASN A 96 -56.74 -12.21 11.17
N HIS A 97 -55.86 -11.53 11.93
CA HIS A 97 -54.49 -11.96 12.21
C HIS A 97 -53.81 -11.04 13.24
N THR A 98 -52.71 -11.48 13.83
CA THR A 98 -51.87 -10.65 14.71
C THR A 98 -50.56 -10.31 14.00
N VAL A 99 -50.11 -9.06 14.09
CA VAL A 99 -48.83 -8.60 13.56
C VAL A 99 -47.98 -8.10 14.72
N THR A 100 -46.80 -8.67 14.88
CA THR A 100 -45.80 -8.19 15.86
C THR A 100 -44.81 -7.28 15.15
N VAL A 101 -44.68 -6.04 15.62
CA VAL A 101 -43.64 -5.11 15.17
C VAL A 101 -42.45 -5.27 16.09
N THR A 102 -41.37 -5.82 15.55
CA THR A 102 -40.10 -6.03 16.25
C THR A 102 -39.00 -5.28 15.49
N THR A 103 -37.94 -4.86 16.18
CA THR A 103 -36.79 -4.25 15.51
C THR A 103 -36.11 -5.27 14.61
N ILE A 104 -35.42 -4.80 13.56
CA ILE A 104 -34.72 -5.68 12.62
C ILE A 104 -33.49 -6.37 13.25
N SER A 105 -33.00 -5.85 14.38
CA SER A 105 -31.84 -6.39 15.10
C SER A 105 -32.20 -7.66 15.88
N ASP A 106 -33.44 -7.77 16.37
CA ASP A 106 -33.94 -8.96 17.06
C ASP A 106 -34.28 -10.12 16.11
N LEU A 107 -34.28 -9.85 14.79
CA LEU A 107 -34.53 -10.83 13.75
C LEU A 107 -33.20 -11.36 13.20
N ASP A 108 -32.93 -12.66 13.37
CA ASP A 108 -31.77 -13.30 12.76
C ASP A 108 -31.97 -13.45 11.24
N LEU A 109 -31.57 -12.40 10.50
CA LEU A 109 -31.60 -12.36 9.04
C LEU A 109 -30.43 -13.15 8.40
N SER A 110 -29.55 -13.78 9.19
CA SER A 110 -28.44 -14.64 8.74
C SER A 110 -28.93 -15.99 8.20
N GLY A 111 -30.01 -16.02 7.42
CA GLY A 111 -30.42 -17.11 6.52
C GLY A 111 -30.67 -18.50 7.14
N ALA A 112 -30.48 -18.70 8.44
CA ALA A 112 -30.54 -20.02 9.07
C ALA A 112 -31.97 -20.42 9.45
N HIS A 113 -32.85 -19.45 9.71
CA HIS A 113 -34.20 -19.71 10.23
C HIS A 113 -35.33 -19.50 9.19
N LEU A 114 -35.01 -19.22 7.93
CA LEU A 114 -36.00 -18.81 6.92
C LEU A 114 -36.94 -19.94 6.45
N LEU A 115 -36.74 -21.19 6.89
CA LEU A 115 -37.57 -22.34 6.50
C LEU A 115 -37.79 -23.33 7.66
N GLY A 116 -38.74 -23.02 8.54
CA GLY A 116 -39.33 -23.98 9.48
C GLY A 116 -40.57 -23.36 10.14
N PRO A 117 -41.74 -24.04 10.17
CA PRO A 117 -42.89 -23.51 10.89
C PRO A 117 -42.56 -23.43 12.38
N ALA A 118 -42.78 -22.26 12.98
CA ALA A 118 -42.62 -22.05 14.41
C ALA A 118 -43.67 -22.89 15.15
N GLU A 119 -43.24 -23.97 15.81
CA GLU A 119 -44.06 -24.69 16.79
C GLU A 119 -43.75 -24.18 18.18
N THR A 120 -44.83 -23.75 18.81
CA THR A 120 -45.11 -23.54 20.23
C THR A 120 -44.22 -24.26 21.25
N GLU A 121 -43.85 -23.51 22.28
CA GLU A 121 -43.42 -23.85 23.65
C GLU A 121 -43.31 -25.33 24.07
N GLY A 122 -42.19 -25.68 24.72
CA GLY A 122 -42.05 -26.92 25.49
C GLY A 122 -40.62 -27.15 25.99
N ASP A 123 -40.43 -27.01 27.30
CA ASP A 123 -39.28 -27.40 28.12
C ASP A 123 -38.89 -28.89 27.92
N GLU A 124 -37.59 -29.20 27.80
CA GLU A 124 -36.91 -30.38 28.39
C GLU A 124 -35.43 -30.51 27.94
N GLU A 125 -34.57 -30.83 28.92
CA GLU A 125 -33.11 -30.99 28.86
C GLU A 125 -32.60 -32.13 27.95
N GLY A 126 -31.36 -32.03 27.45
CA GLY A 126 -30.62 -33.24 27.01
C GLY A 126 -29.41 -33.10 26.08
N LYS A 127 -28.23 -32.90 26.67
CA LYS A 127 -26.90 -33.49 26.36
C LYS A 127 -26.31 -33.62 24.92
N GLU A 128 -25.16 -32.95 24.80
CA GLU A 128 -23.81 -33.46 24.44
C GLU A 128 -23.30 -33.59 22.98
N GLU A 129 -22.04 -33.14 22.85
CA GLU A 129 -20.96 -33.46 21.89
C GLU A 129 -20.78 -32.69 20.57
N GLY A 130 -19.73 -31.85 20.54
CA GLY A 130 -18.60 -32.08 19.64
C GLY A 130 -18.36 -31.11 18.48
N LYS A 131 -17.56 -30.06 18.70
CA LYS A 131 -16.33 -29.73 17.92
C LYS A 131 -15.73 -28.38 18.32
N GLU A 132 -14.73 -28.42 19.20
CA GLU A 132 -13.76 -27.33 19.35
C GLU A 132 -12.84 -27.32 18.12
N GLY A 133 -13.00 -26.30 17.28
CA GLY A 133 -12.04 -25.93 16.25
C GLY A 133 -10.92 -25.10 16.87
N GLY A 134 -9.69 -25.60 16.76
CA GLY A 134 -8.51 -25.01 17.38
C GLY A 134 -8.20 -23.58 16.96
N LYS A 135 -7.51 -22.86 17.85
CA LYS A 135 -6.70 -21.70 17.48
C LYS A 135 -5.40 -21.70 18.29
N GLU A 136 -4.35 -22.09 17.58
CA GLU A 136 -2.93 -21.80 17.83
C GLU A 136 -2.77 -20.31 18.20
N GLY A 137 -1.93 -19.87 19.16
CA GLY A 137 -0.59 -20.34 19.49
C GLY A 137 0.44 -19.52 18.69
N GLY A 138 1.20 -18.65 19.37
CA GLY A 138 2.39 -17.97 18.83
C GLY A 138 2.34 -16.45 18.96
N LYS A 139 2.79 -15.85 20.08
CA LYS A 139 4.17 -15.69 20.54
C LYS A 139 5.00 -14.80 19.59
N GLU A 140 5.08 -13.52 19.96
CA GLU A 140 6.09 -12.58 19.48
C GLU A 140 7.49 -13.12 19.78
N GLU A 141 8.35 -13.18 18.77
CA GLU A 141 9.76 -12.82 18.92
C GLU A 141 10.26 -12.20 17.61
N GLY A 142 10.68 -10.94 17.69
CA GLY A 142 11.40 -10.27 16.62
C GLY A 142 12.84 -10.79 16.55
N LYS A 143 13.27 -11.12 15.33
CA LYS A 143 14.67 -11.06 14.88
C LYS A 143 14.70 -11.25 13.35
N ASP A 144 15.30 -10.26 12.69
CA ASP A 144 15.99 -10.37 11.39
C ASP A 144 15.16 -10.51 10.09
N GLU A 145 14.36 -9.46 9.78
CA GLU A 145 13.54 -9.36 8.54
C GLU A 145 14.32 -9.15 7.21
N GLU A 146 15.66 -9.06 7.22
CA GLU A 146 16.43 -8.74 6.00
C GLU A 146 16.85 -9.98 5.18
N GLU A 147 16.90 -11.18 5.78
CA GLU A 147 17.32 -12.42 5.08
C GLU A 147 16.12 -13.26 4.60
N GLU A 148 14.98 -13.23 5.31
CA GLU A 148 13.80 -14.06 5.03
C GLU A 148 13.01 -13.61 3.77
N LEU A 149 13.15 -12.36 3.34
CA LEU A 149 12.51 -11.86 2.10
C LEU A 149 13.07 -12.46 0.80
N ARG A 150 14.17 -13.23 0.87
CA ARG A 150 14.77 -13.89 -0.30
C ARG A 150 14.25 -15.30 -0.54
N GLU A 151 13.77 -16.04 0.46
CA GLU A 151 13.49 -17.48 0.30
C GLU A 151 12.05 -17.83 -0.13
N GLU A 152 11.03 -17.02 0.16
CA GLU A 152 9.64 -17.39 -0.12
C GLU A 152 9.01 -16.70 -1.36
N ARG A 153 9.79 -16.38 -2.39
CA ARG A 153 9.24 -15.90 -3.68
C ARG A 153 9.60 -16.85 -4.80
N ARG A 154 8.89 -17.99 -4.89
CA ARG A 154 8.88 -18.79 -6.12
C ARG A 154 8.45 -17.88 -7.28
N PRO A 155 9.33 -17.63 -8.27
CA PRO A 155 9.00 -16.70 -9.34
C PRO A 155 7.86 -17.28 -10.17
N MET A 156 6.83 -16.46 -10.39
CA MET A 156 5.72 -16.80 -11.28
C MET A 156 6.25 -17.32 -12.63
N PRO A 157 5.61 -18.35 -13.22
CA PRO A 157 6.05 -18.89 -14.50
C PRO A 157 6.07 -17.77 -15.55
N ARG A 158 7.26 -17.41 -16.01
CA ARG A 158 7.50 -16.29 -16.95
C ARG A 158 7.01 -16.57 -18.37
N LYS A 159 6.28 -17.66 -18.58
CA LYS A 159 5.73 -18.04 -19.87
C LYS A 159 4.39 -17.34 -19.98
N SER A 160 4.38 -16.14 -20.56
CA SER A 160 3.14 -15.61 -21.11
C SER A 160 2.63 -16.68 -22.09
N GLY A 161 1.46 -17.26 -21.78
CA GLY A 161 0.82 -18.20 -22.70
C GLY A 161 0.79 -17.60 -24.10
N ASN A 162 0.94 -18.43 -25.14
CA ASN A 162 0.96 -17.95 -26.52
C ASN A 162 -0.27 -17.06 -26.74
N PRO A 163 -0.11 -15.75 -26.98
CA PRO A 163 -1.26 -14.86 -27.12
C PRO A 163 -2.15 -15.39 -28.24
N ILE A 164 -3.46 -15.18 -28.11
CA ILE A 164 -4.46 -15.57 -29.11
C ILE A 164 -4.25 -14.68 -30.34
N MET A 165 -3.19 -15.01 -31.09
CA MET A 165 -2.79 -14.37 -32.33
C MET A 165 -3.07 -15.35 -33.45
N ASN A 166 -3.66 -14.85 -34.52
CA ASN A 166 -3.88 -15.66 -35.71
C ASN A 166 -2.53 -16.19 -36.27
N LYS A 167 -2.57 -17.29 -37.03
CA LYS A 167 -1.37 -17.95 -37.58
C LYS A 167 -0.51 -16.99 -38.43
N LYS A 168 -1.15 -16.04 -39.11
CA LYS A 168 -0.48 -15.02 -39.95
C LYS A 168 0.38 -14.07 -39.13
N ILE A 169 -0.16 -13.50 -38.04
CA ILE A 169 0.57 -12.59 -37.13
C ILE A 169 1.71 -13.33 -36.42
N ARG A 170 1.50 -14.59 -36.00
CA ARG A 170 2.56 -15.41 -35.39
C ARG A 170 3.72 -15.65 -36.36
N SER A 171 3.42 -16.00 -37.61
CA SER A 171 4.43 -16.22 -38.66
C SER A 171 5.23 -14.96 -38.96
N LEU A 172 4.53 -13.83 -39.10
CA LEU A 172 5.15 -12.53 -39.35
C LEU A 172 6.06 -12.10 -38.20
N ASN A 173 5.60 -12.22 -36.95
CA ASN A 173 6.41 -11.86 -35.79
C ASN A 173 7.65 -12.76 -35.65
N LYS A 174 7.55 -14.04 -36.01
CA LYS A 174 8.70 -14.95 -36.08
C LYS A 174 9.71 -14.52 -37.15
N SER A 175 9.27 -14.12 -38.34
CA SER A 175 10.19 -13.64 -39.39
C SER A 175 10.86 -12.31 -38.99
N LEU A 176 10.10 -11.36 -38.45
CA LEU A 176 10.61 -10.07 -37.99
C LEU A 176 11.65 -10.21 -36.86
N THR A 177 11.36 -11.03 -35.84
CA THR A 177 12.30 -11.28 -34.73
C THR A 177 13.59 -11.96 -35.16
N THR A 178 13.54 -12.88 -36.13
CA THR A 178 14.76 -13.51 -36.66
C THR A 178 15.64 -12.53 -37.46
N PHE A 179 15.03 -11.58 -38.17
CA PHE A 179 15.76 -10.57 -38.93
C PHE A 179 16.46 -9.55 -38.01
N THR A 180 15.77 -9.09 -36.96
CA THR A 180 16.34 -8.15 -35.98
C THR A 180 17.48 -8.79 -35.18
N ALA A 181 17.34 -10.05 -34.74
CA ALA A 181 18.39 -10.78 -34.03
C ALA A 181 19.65 -10.98 -34.89
N LYS A 182 19.49 -11.32 -36.18
CA LYS A 182 20.61 -11.46 -37.12
C LYS A 182 21.36 -10.13 -37.32
N LYS A 183 20.63 -9.01 -37.42
CA LYS A 183 21.24 -7.67 -37.57
C LYS A 183 22.05 -7.28 -36.33
N GLN A 184 21.52 -7.55 -35.13
CA GLN A 184 22.23 -7.29 -33.87
C GLN A 184 23.49 -8.17 -33.72
N LYS A 185 23.41 -9.47 -34.06
CA LYS A 185 24.57 -10.39 -34.02
C LYS A 185 25.68 -10.00 -35.00
N ARG A 186 25.34 -9.45 -36.17
CA ARG A 186 26.33 -8.92 -37.12
C ARG A 186 27.00 -7.65 -36.59
N LYS A 187 26.24 -6.78 -35.91
CA LYS A 187 26.78 -5.57 -35.28
C LYS A 187 27.72 -5.91 -34.12
N SER A 188 27.36 -6.86 -33.25
CA SER A 188 28.21 -7.27 -32.13
C SER A 188 29.52 -7.91 -32.62
N ARG A 189 29.45 -8.77 -33.65
CA ARG A 189 30.66 -9.35 -34.27
C ARG A 189 31.54 -8.30 -34.95
N ALA A 190 30.96 -7.27 -35.56
CA ALA A 190 31.72 -6.18 -36.14
C ALA A 190 32.43 -5.34 -35.07
N THR A 191 31.80 -5.11 -33.91
CA THR A 191 32.42 -4.42 -32.78
C THR A 191 33.51 -5.26 -32.10
N GLU A 192 33.31 -6.57 -32.02
CA GLU A 192 34.30 -7.52 -31.45
C GLU A 192 35.55 -7.63 -32.34
N LYS A 193 35.38 -7.72 -33.65
CA LYS A 193 36.51 -7.71 -34.61
C LYS A 193 37.31 -6.40 -34.58
N LYS A 194 36.65 -5.24 -34.40
CA LYS A 194 37.35 -3.96 -34.25
C LYS A 194 38.18 -3.88 -32.97
N ARG A 195 37.77 -4.56 -31.89
CA ARG A 195 38.51 -4.62 -30.63
C ARG A 195 39.75 -5.53 -30.71
N LEU A 196 39.71 -6.57 -31.54
CA LEU A 196 40.81 -7.51 -31.73
C LEU A 196 41.90 -7.02 -32.71
N VAL A 197 41.58 -6.05 -33.57
CA VAL A 197 42.50 -5.52 -34.59
C VAL A 197 43.10 -4.15 -34.22
N GLY A 198 42.57 -3.50 -33.17
CA GLY A 198 42.98 -2.16 -32.72
C GLY A 198 43.72 -2.13 -31.39
N GLY A 199 44.36 -3.23 -30.99
CA GLY A 199 45.24 -3.32 -29.81
C GLY A 199 46.69 -3.40 -30.23
#